data_AF-A0A8D0E6T0-F1
#
_entry.id   AF-A0A8D0E6T0-F1
#
_cell.length_a   1.000
_cell.length_b   1.000
_cell.length_c   1.000
_cell.angle_alpha   90.00
_cell.angle_beta   90.00
_cell.angle_gamma   90.00
#
_symmetry.space_group_name_H-M   'P 1'
#
loop_
_entity.id
_entity.type
_entity.pdbx_description
1 polymer ?
#
loop_
_entity_poly.entity_id
_entity_poly.type
_entity_poly.pdbx_seq_one_letter_code
_entity_poly.pdbx_strand_id
1 'polypeptide(L)'
;MAPKVKKEVVPAKTEAKSRSLKVKKAVLKGVHSYKRKKIRISLIYRGPKALWLWRMNKLDHYAIIKFPHTTESAMKKIEDNNMLIKQVVKKLYDIDVAEVNIGR
;
A
#
# COMPACT_ATOMS: atom_id res chain seq x y z
N MET A 1 -24.39 23.39 50.76
CA MET A 1 -23.13 23.19 51.52
C MET A 1 -22.75 21.72 51.39
N ALA A 2 -21.86 21.38 50.45
CA ALA A 2 -21.54 19.99 50.11
C ALA A 2 -20.35 19.48 50.96
N PRO A 3 -20.38 18.24 51.49
CA PRO A 3 -19.34 17.76 52.40
C PRO A 3 -18.03 17.52 51.65
N LYS A 4 -16.94 18.10 52.17
CA LYS A 4 -15.56 17.88 51.73
C LYS A 4 -15.18 16.43 52.01
N VAL A 5 -15.05 15.63 50.95
CA VAL A 5 -14.54 14.25 51.02
C VAL A 5 -13.13 14.29 51.61
N LYS A 6 -12.97 13.68 52.79
CA LYS A 6 -11.66 13.49 53.43
C LYS A 6 -10.86 12.52 52.56
N LYS A 7 -9.73 12.98 52.03
CA LYS A 7 -8.74 12.10 51.38
C LYS A 7 -8.22 11.13 52.44
N GLU A 8 -8.58 9.86 52.31
CA GLU A 8 -8.00 8.79 53.13
C GLU A 8 -6.48 8.74 52.88
N VAL A 9 -5.71 8.79 53.96
CA VAL A 9 -4.24 8.72 53.93
C VAL A 9 -3.86 7.27 53.65
N VAL A 10 -3.58 6.95 52.39
CA VAL A 10 -3.10 5.63 51.99
C VAL A 10 -1.73 5.38 52.65
N PRO A 11 -1.48 4.19 53.24
CA PRO A 11 -0.20 3.91 53.88
C PRO A 11 0.94 4.02 52.86
N ALA A 12 1.99 4.78 53.18
CA ALA A 12 3.12 5.06 52.29
C ALA A 12 3.81 3.79 51.74
N LYS A 13 3.77 2.68 52.50
CA LYS A 13 4.32 1.38 52.09
C LYS A 13 3.55 0.77 50.91
N THR A 14 2.24 0.97 50.84
CA THR A 14 1.37 0.51 49.75
C THR A 14 1.59 1.31 48.48
N GLU A 15 1.80 2.62 48.61
CA GLU A 15 2.17 3.48 47.47
C GLU A 15 3.53 3.08 46.88
N ALA A 16 4.55 2.84 47.72
CA ALA A 16 5.88 2.44 47.27
C ALA A 16 5.86 1.11 46.47
N LYS A 17 5.10 0.12 46.95
CA LYS A 17 4.89 -1.16 46.24
C LYS A 17 4.21 -0.93 44.88
N SER A 18 3.17 -0.09 44.83
CA SER A 18 2.47 0.21 43.57
C SER A 18 3.35 0.95 42.55
N ARG A 19 4.23 1.85 43.01
CA ARG A 19 5.20 2.56 42.17
C ARG A 19 6.26 1.59 41.61
N SER A 20 6.79 0.70 42.45
CA SER A 20 7.72 -0.35 42.02
C SER A 20 7.13 -1.27 40.93
N LEU A 21 5.89 -1.71 41.12
CA LEU A 21 5.20 -2.55 40.12
C LEU A 21 4.94 -1.79 38.80
N LYS A 22 4.65 -0.49 38.85
CA LYS A 22 4.52 0.35 37.66
C LYS A 22 5.84 0.51 36.93
N VAL A 23 6.94 0.72 37.65
CA VAL A 23 8.29 0.81 37.07
C VAL A 23 8.68 -0.51 36.40
N LYS A 24 8.49 -1.66 37.05
CA LYS A 24 8.75 -2.98 36.44
C LYS A 24 7.97 -3.17 35.13
N LYS A 25 6.69 -2.81 35.11
CA LYS A 25 5.85 -2.87 33.90
C LYS A 25 6.31 -1.87 32.83
N ALA A 26 6.80 -0.71 33.22
CA ALA A 26 7.28 0.31 32.29
C ALA A 26 8.62 -0.06 31.64
N VAL A 27 9.50 -0.73 32.39
CA VAL A 27 10.76 -1.28 31.90
C VAL A 27 10.49 -2.36 30.84
N LEU A 28 9.55 -3.28 31.11
CA LEU A 28 9.19 -4.34 30.16
C LEU A 28 8.53 -3.82 28.88
N LYS A 29 7.65 -2.81 28.98
CA LYS A 29 6.91 -2.26 27.82
C LYS A 29 7.65 -1.13 27.09
N GLY A 30 8.73 -0.60 27.66
CA GLY A 30 9.57 0.43 27.05
C GLY A 30 8.78 1.68 26.63
N VAL A 31 8.90 2.06 25.35
CA VAL A 31 8.29 3.27 24.79
C VAL A 31 6.76 3.23 24.84
N HIS A 32 6.15 2.04 24.79
CA HIS A 32 4.69 1.88 24.82
C HIS A 32 4.07 2.02 26.22
N SER A 33 4.91 2.14 27.26
CA SER A 33 4.48 2.30 28.65
C SER A 33 3.80 3.64 28.92
N TYR A 34 4.18 4.67 28.17
CA TYR A 34 3.73 6.04 28.39
C TYR A 34 2.82 6.49 27.24
N LYS A 35 1.54 6.70 27.52
CA LYS A 35 0.62 7.38 26.59
C LYS A 35 0.79 8.89 26.72
N ARG A 36 1.61 9.48 25.84
CA ARG A 36 1.74 10.94 25.73
C ARG A 36 0.62 11.50 24.84
N LYS A 37 -0.02 12.59 25.27
CA LYS A 37 -0.93 13.35 24.41
C LYS A 37 -0.10 14.06 23.34
N LYS A 38 -0.54 14.01 22.07
CA LYS A 38 0.10 14.78 20.99
C LYS A 38 -0.32 16.25 21.12
N ILE A 39 0.65 17.13 21.34
CA ILE A 39 0.44 18.58 21.42
C ILE A 39 0.69 19.18 20.04
N ARG A 40 -0.26 19.97 19.52
CA ARG A 40 -0.08 20.74 18.28
C ARG A 40 0.60 22.06 18.62
N ILE A 41 1.77 22.33 18.01
CA ILE A 41 2.52 23.58 18.18
C ILE A 41 2.08 24.63 17.15
N SER A 42 1.61 24.20 15.98
CA SER A 42 1.14 25.09 14.91
C SER A 42 -0.30 25.54 15.12
N LEU A 43 -0.57 26.81 14.77
CA LEU A 43 -1.93 27.35 14.72
C LEU A 43 -2.74 26.78 13.54
N ILE A 44 -2.07 26.54 12.41
CA ILE A 44 -2.68 26.00 11.19
C ILE A 44 -2.74 24.47 11.27
N TYR A 45 -3.90 23.90 10.94
CA TYR A 45 -4.07 22.45 10.80
C TYR A 45 -3.56 21.97 9.45
N ARG A 46 -2.59 21.05 9.46
CA ARG A 46 -2.17 20.30 8.29
C ARG A 46 -2.74 18.89 8.37
N GLY A 47 -3.43 18.46 7.32
CA GLY A 47 -3.98 17.11 7.25
C GLY A 47 -2.89 16.03 7.37
N PRO A 48 -3.20 14.87 8.00
CA PRO A 48 -2.25 13.77 8.10
C PRO A 48 -1.94 13.22 6.71
N LYS A 49 -0.67 12.85 6.47
CA LYS A 49 -0.28 12.17 5.23
C LYS A 49 -0.88 10.77 5.24
N ALA A 50 -1.75 10.50 4.27
CA ALA A 50 -2.25 9.16 3.98
C ALA A 50 -1.30 8.44 3.02
N LEU A 51 -1.25 7.11 3.12
CA LEU A 51 -0.58 6.27 2.13
C LEU A 51 -1.46 6.20 0.87
N TRP A 52 -0.85 6.44 -0.29
CA TRP A 52 -1.51 6.32 -1.58
C TRP A 52 -1.25 4.92 -2.12
N LEU A 53 -2.30 4.10 -2.17
CA LEU A 53 -2.20 2.77 -2.74
C LEU A 53 -2.22 2.88 -4.26
N TRP A 54 -1.19 2.37 -4.92
CA TRP A 54 -1.15 2.32 -6.37
C TRP A 54 -2.17 1.30 -6.85
N ARG A 55 -3.21 1.75 -7.55
CA ARG A 55 -4.19 0.85 -8.16
C ARG A 55 -3.54 0.26 -9.42
N MET A 56 -3.31 -1.05 -9.41
CA MET A 56 -2.88 -1.77 -10.60
C MET A 56 -4.06 -1.88 -11.57
N ASN A 57 -3.79 -1.59 -12.84
CA ASN A 57 -4.77 -1.81 -13.91
C ASN A 57 -4.96 -3.32 -14.10
N LYS A 58 -6.22 -3.78 -14.03
CA LYS A 58 -6.57 -5.20 -14.24
C LYS A 58 -6.51 -5.62 -15.71
N LEU A 59 -6.40 -4.65 -16.62
CA LEU A 59 -6.30 -4.88 -18.06
C LEU A 59 -4.82 -4.84 -18.45
N ASP A 60 -4.16 -5.99 -18.38
CA ASP A 60 -2.81 -6.20 -18.90
C ASP A 60 -2.87 -6.53 -20.40
N HIS A 61 -1.71 -6.48 -21.07
CA HIS A 61 -1.63 -6.71 -22.51
C HIS A 61 -2.17 -8.08 -22.93
N TYR A 62 -1.98 -9.09 -22.08
CA TYR A 62 -2.44 -10.47 -22.31
C TYR A 62 -3.94 -10.64 -22.04
N ALA A 63 -4.55 -9.93 -21.08
CA ALA A 63 -6.01 -9.96 -20.92
C ALA A 63 -6.74 -9.31 -22.10
N ILE A 64 -6.10 -8.35 -22.78
CA ILE A 64 -6.66 -7.66 -23.95
C ILE A 64 -6.56 -8.53 -25.21
N ILE A 65 -5.40 -9.15 -25.46
CA ILE A 65 -5.14 -9.91 -26.70
C ILE A 65 -5.14 -11.41 -26.39
N LYS A 66 -6.23 -12.11 -26.77
CA LYS A 66 -6.44 -13.52 -26.44
C LYS A 66 -5.94 -14.50 -27.50
N PHE A 67 -6.33 -14.30 -28.75
CA PHE A 67 -6.03 -15.22 -29.85
C PHE A 67 -5.64 -14.44 -31.12
N PRO A 68 -4.67 -14.93 -31.90
CA PRO A 68 -4.40 -14.40 -33.23
C PRO A 68 -5.59 -14.69 -34.15
N HIS A 69 -5.97 -13.71 -34.98
CA HIS A 69 -7.07 -13.85 -35.91
C HIS A 69 -6.56 -14.41 -37.25
N THR A 70 -7.01 -15.62 -37.62
CA THR A 70 -6.45 -16.43 -38.71
C THR A 70 -7.36 -16.55 -39.94
N THR A 71 -8.23 -15.58 -40.21
CA THR A 71 -9.09 -15.58 -41.41
C THR A 71 -8.34 -15.10 -42.65
N GLU A 72 -8.77 -15.49 -43.86
CA GLU A 72 -8.12 -15.07 -45.12
C GLU A 72 -8.01 -13.54 -45.23
N SER A 73 -9.04 -12.80 -44.82
CA SER A 73 -9.02 -11.34 -44.81
C SER A 73 -8.06 -10.76 -43.75
N ALA A 74 -7.88 -11.46 -42.62
CA ALA A 74 -6.89 -11.08 -41.61
C ALA A 74 -5.48 -11.32 -42.11
N MET A 75 -5.23 -12.44 -42.78
CA MET A 75 -3.93 -12.77 -43.37
C MET A 75 -3.52 -11.73 -44.42
N LYS A 76 -4.44 -11.31 -45.28
CA LYS A 76 -4.19 -10.24 -46.24
C LYS A 76 -3.85 -8.90 -45.56
N LYS A 77 -4.55 -8.56 -44.47
CA LYS A 77 -4.26 -7.35 -43.69
C LYS A 77 -2.89 -7.39 -43.00
N ILE A 78 -2.34 -8.57 -42.75
CA ILE A 78 -0.99 -8.73 -42.20
C ILE A 78 0.05 -8.30 -43.24
N GLU A 79 -0.08 -8.77 -44.48
CA GLU A 79 0.80 -8.39 -45.58
C GLU A 79 0.83 -6.87 -45.78
N ASP A 80 -0.34 -6.22 -45.73
CA ASP A 80 -0.47 -4.77 -45.91
C ASP A 80 0.08 -3.95 -44.72
N ASN A 81 0.12 -4.50 -43.50
CA ASN A 81 0.40 -3.77 -42.25
C ASN A 81 1.52 -4.38 -41.38
N ASN A 82 2.58 -4.88 -42.02
CA ASN A 82 3.69 -5.58 -41.36
C ASN A 82 4.33 -4.83 -40.18
N MET A 83 4.36 -3.49 -40.16
CA MET A 83 4.98 -2.72 -39.06
C MET A 83 4.19 -2.76 -37.75
N LEU A 84 2.86 -2.68 -37.81
CA LEU A 84 2.02 -2.68 -36.60
C LEU A 84 2.08 -4.04 -35.89
N ILE A 85 2.18 -5.11 -36.67
CA ILE A 85 2.26 -6.48 -36.17
C ILE A 85 3.60 -6.72 -35.47
N LYS A 86 4.71 -6.27 -36.05
CA LYS A 86 6.02 -6.33 -35.40
C LYS A 86 6.01 -5.63 -34.04
N GLN A 87 5.37 -4.46 -33.93
CA GLN A 87 5.27 -3.74 -32.66
C GLN A 87 4.41 -4.48 -31.62
N VAL A 88 3.30 -5.08 -32.04
CA VAL A 88 2.44 -5.87 -31.14
C VAL A 88 3.17 -7.12 -30.66
N VAL A 89 3.84 -7.84 -31.56
CA VAL A 89 4.60 -9.05 -31.22
C VAL A 89 5.76 -8.71 -30.28
N LYS A 90 6.49 -7.62 -30.52
CA LYS A 90 7.52 -7.14 -29.61
C LYS A 90 6.98 -6.82 -28.22
N LYS A 91 5.84 -6.14 -28.13
CA LYS A 91 5.22 -5.79 -26.83
C LYS A 91 4.62 -6.97 -26.07
N LEU A 92 4.20 -8.01 -26.79
CA LEU A 92 3.54 -9.18 -26.18
C LEU A 92 4.48 -10.32 -25.88
N TYR A 93 5.53 -10.52 -26.68
CA TYR A 93 6.40 -11.68 -26.56
C TYR A 93 7.86 -11.29 -26.32
N ASP A 94 8.17 -9.99 -26.30
CA ASP A 94 9.55 -9.45 -26.23
C ASP A 94 10.46 -10.02 -27.34
N ILE A 95 9.87 -10.33 -28.50
CA ILE A 95 10.57 -10.86 -29.68
C ILE A 95 10.71 -9.76 -30.73
N ASP A 96 11.94 -9.53 -31.20
CA ASP A 96 12.22 -8.68 -32.34
C ASP A 96 12.03 -9.45 -33.65
N VAL A 97 11.02 -9.05 -34.44
CA VAL A 97 10.63 -9.72 -35.69
C VAL A 97 11.19 -8.96 -36.89
N ALA A 98 12.12 -9.59 -37.61
CA ALA A 98 12.77 -9.02 -38.79
C ALA A 98 11.83 -8.98 -40.02
N GLU A 99 11.08 -10.04 -40.26
CA GLU A 99 10.15 -10.16 -41.38
C GLU A 99 9.00 -11.11 -40.99
N VAL A 100 7.79 -10.83 -41.45
CA VAL A 100 6.61 -11.68 -41.24
C VAL A 100 6.27 -12.27 -42.59
N ASN A 101 6.77 -13.48 -42.87
CA ASN A 101 6.48 -14.20 -44.09
C ASN A 101 5.30 -15.14 -43.83
N ILE A 102 4.19 -14.89 -44.50
CA ILE A 102 3.04 -15.77 -44.50
C ILE A 102 3.12 -16.58 -45.79
N GLY A 103 3.27 -17.90 -45.64
CA GLY A 103 3.32 -18.82 -46.77
C GLY A 103 2.04 -18.69 -47.59
N ARG A 104 2.21 -18.41 -48.88
CA ARG A 104 1.16 -18.55 -49.87
C ARG A 104 1.17 -19.99 -50.39
#